data_AF-A0A5J5D5R7-F1
#
_entry.id   AF-A0A5J5D5R7-F1
#
_cell.length_a   1.000
_cell.length_b   1.000
_cell.length_c   1.000
_cell.angle_alpha   90.00
_cell.angle_beta   90.00
_cell.angle_gamma   90.00
#
_symmetry.space_group_name_H-M   'P 1'
#
loop_
_entity.id
_entity.type
_entity.pdbx_description
1 polymer ?
#
loop_
_entity_poly.entity_id
_entity_poly.type
_entity_poly.pdbx_seq_one_letter_code
_entity_poly.pdbx_strand_id
1 'polypeptide(L)'
;MCQSVKTAPTPLDPHHAEYYLHEAKRMKHRADAMVDKLGKAVNYVDAALSFMECGKAMEEGPLEAKSPYTMYSETVDLIRYAMRLKSHSGPGARQEDKQLAVLFRCLALLYWQMFRLKKDHALKYSKVLLDYFKTSSKVPSTPPCWSDSGKGTGGPPSSLSPNAKHLGRGSHGGSAFPSVISIPQRIHQMAANHLNITNSVLYSYEYWEVADNLAQENKEFFNYLNTLSGPLTLHSSIAHAVQYTRQALQWIRISAKLN
;
A
#
# COMPACT_ATOMS: atom_id res chain seq x y z
N MET A 1 -16.99 40.91 35.52
CA MET A 1 -16.01 40.74 34.42
C MET A 1 -15.06 39.62 34.80
N CYS A 2 -15.31 38.38 34.36
CA CYS A 2 -14.36 37.29 34.50
C CYS A 2 -13.58 37.19 33.19
N GLN A 3 -12.29 37.52 33.21
CA GLN A 3 -11.42 37.31 32.06
C GLN A 3 -11.11 35.81 31.96
N SER A 4 -11.57 35.22 30.87
CA SER A 4 -11.26 33.85 30.48
C SER A 4 -9.81 33.83 29.97
N VAL A 5 -8.91 33.18 30.73
CA VAL A 5 -7.54 32.94 30.31
C VAL A 5 -7.58 31.92 29.17
N LYS A 6 -7.41 32.40 27.94
CA LYS A 6 -7.11 31.55 26.79
C LYS A 6 -5.71 31.01 26.96
N THR A 7 -5.58 29.75 27.37
CA THR A 7 -4.33 29.00 27.23
C THR A 7 -4.03 28.83 25.75
N ALA A 8 -2.96 29.49 25.29
CA ALA A 8 -2.38 29.25 23.98
C ALA A 8 -1.79 27.82 23.94
N PRO A 9 -1.88 27.11 22.80
CA PRO A 9 -1.24 25.81 22.67
C PRO A 9 0.28 26.00 22.71
N THR A 10 0.93 25.35 23.67
CA THR A 10 2.39 25.20 23.75
C THR A 10 2.93 24.58 22.45
N PRO A 11 4.09 25.03 21.93
CA PRO A 11 4.72 24.39 20.78
C PRO A 11 5.02 22.93 21.13
N LEU A 12 4.50 21.99 20.33
CA LEU A 12 4.75 20.56 20.51
C LEU A 12 6.23 20.26 20.27
N ASP A 13 6.83 19.63 21.27
CA ASP A 13 8.27 19.47 21.43
C ASP A 13 8.87 18.53 20.36
N PRO A 14 9.89 18.96 19.57
CA PRO A 14 10.59 18.14 18.56
C PRO A 14 11.16 16.83 19.11
N HIS A 15 11.29 16.71 20.43
CA HIS A 15 11.85 15.57 21.14
C HIS A 15 11.00 14.29 21.10
N HIS A 16 9.70 14.36 20.74
CA HIS A 16 8.83 13.17 20.75
C HIS A 16 9.22 12.13 19.68
N ALA A 17 9.44 12.53 18.44
CA ALA A 17 9.78 11.58 17.37
C ALA A 17 11.15 10.91 17.63
N GLU A 18 12.12 11.67 18.14
CA GLU A 18 13.44 11.14 18.49
C GLU A 18 13.38 10.13 19.65
N TYR A 19 12.56 10.41 20.67
CA TYR A 19 12.31 9.49 21.77
C TYR A 19 11.78 8.14 21.25
N TYR A 20 10.71 8.16 20.46
CA TYR A 20 10.12 6.93 19.91
C TYR A 20 11.08 6.19 18.97
N LEU A 21 11.87 6.93 18.17
CA LEU A 21 12.88 6.35 17.30
C LEU A 21 13.97 5.63 18.09
N HIS A 22 14.46 6.23 19.18
CA HIS A 22 15.46 5.63 20.04
C HIS A 22 14.91 4.37 20.73
N GLU A 23 13.69 4.46 21.25
CA GLU A 23 13.01 3.34 21.90
C GLU A 23 12.79 2.17 20.94
N ALA A 24 12.31 2.45 19.72
CA ALA A 24 12.13 1.45 18.68
C ALA A 24 13.44 0.74 18.32
N LYS A 25 14.54 1.49 18.15
CA LYS A 25 15.87 0.90 17.88
C LYS A 25 16.35 0.03 19.03
N ARG A 26 16.16 0.46 20.28
CA ARG A 26 16.53 -0.32 21.47
C ARG A 26 15.83 -1.68 21.47
N MET A 27 14.52 -1.70 21.23
CA MET A 27 13.73 -2.94 21.20
C MET A 27 14.08 -3.82 20.00
N LYS A 28 14.35 -3.23 18.82
CA LYS A 28 14.83 -3.97 17.65
C LYS A 28 16.17 -4.67 17.94
N HIS A 29 17.15 -3.97 18.51
CA HIS A 29 18.43 -4.59 18.87
C HIS A 29 18.28 -5.68 19.95
N ARG A 30 17.37 -5.48 20.92
CA ARG A 30 17.02 -6.53 21.88
C ARG A 30 16.51 -7.78 21.16
N ALA A 31 15.59 -7.61 20.20
CA ALA A 31 15.08 -8.72 19.37
C ALA A 31 16.19 -9.40 18.55
N ASP A 32 17.12 -8.63 17.98
CA ASP A 32 18.24 -9.18 17.19
C ASP A 32 19.09 -10.16 18.01
N ALA A 33 19.29 -9.87 19.30
CA ALA A 33 20.04 -10.70 20.24
C ALA A 33 19.27 -11.94 20.75
N MET A 34 17.96 -12.06 20.47
CA MET A 34 17.15 -13.17 20.97
C MET A 34 17.28 -14.43 20.10
N VAL A 35 17.31 -15.58 20.77
CA VAL A 35 17.31 -16.92 20.14
C VAL A 35 15.89 -17.47 20.03
N ASP A 36 15.06 -17.30 21.07
CA ASP A 36 13.67 -17.74 21.02
C ASP A 36 12.86 -16.96 19.97
N LYS A 37 12.21 -17.68 19.07
CA LYS A 37 11.51 -17.09 17.92
C LYS A 37 10.30 -16.28 18.34
N LEU A 38 9.57 -16.71 19.37
CA LEU A 38 8.36 -16.00 19.82
C LEU A 38 8.74 -14.70 20.52
N GLY A 39 9.68 -14.76 21.47
CA GLY A 39 10.22 -13.59 22.15
C GLY A 39 10.85 -12.58 21.17
N LYS A 40 11.58 -13.09 20.16
CA LYS A 40 12.12 -12.27 19.07
C LYS A 40 11.01 -11.57 18.27
N ALA A 41 9.97 -12.30 17.86
CA ALA A 41 8.83 -11.72 17.16
C ALA A 41 8.14 -10.65 18.00
N VAL A 42 7.84 -10.94 19.28
CA VAL A 42 7.20 -9.99 20.20
C VAL A 42 8.02 -8.70 20.37
N ASN A 43 9.35 -8.79 20.52
CA ASN A 43 10.21 -7.60 20.67
C ASN A 43 10.32 -6.79 19.36
N TYR A 44 10.34 -7.45 18.19
CA TYR A 44 10.25 -6.71 16.92
C TYR A 44 8.91 -6.01 16.76
N VAL A 45 7.82 -6.57 17.29
CA VAL A 45 6.52 -5.90 17.27
C VAL A 45 6.54 -4.69 18.19
N ASP A 46 7.09 -4.76 19.42
CA ASP A 46 7.19 -3.56 20.26
C ASP A 46 8.00 -2.45 19.58
N ALA A 47 9.10 -2.82 18.91
CA ALA A 47 9.88 -1.92 18.09
C ALA A 47 9.01 -1.30 16.99
N ALA A 48 8.25 -2.10 16.26
CA ALA A 48 7.32 -1.63 15.23
C ALA A 48 6.27 -0.66 15.78
N LEU A 49 5.67 -0.96 16.95
CA LEU A 49 4.69 -0.06 17.58
C LEU A 49 5.31 1.29 17.94
N SER A 50 6.58 1.31 18.37
CA SER A 50 7.29 2.54 18.67
C SER A 50 7.71 3.29 17.39
N PHE A 51 8.03 2.57 16.30
CA PHE A 51 8.17 3.20 14.99
C PHE A 51 6.84 3.77 14.46
N MET A 52 5.70 3.17 14.76
CA MET A 52 4.38 3.73 14.44
C MET A 52 4.14 5.05 15.19
N GLU A 53 4.44 5.11 16.49
CA GLU A 53 4.37 6.34 17.27
C GLU A 53 5.37 7.40 16.78
N CYS A 54 6.58 6.99 16.40
CA CYS A 54 7.56 7.86 15.75
C CYS A 54 7.00 8.45 14.47
N GLY A 55 6.45 7.61 13.58
CA GLY A 55 5.83 8.04 12.34
C GLY A 55 4.68 9.01 12.59
N LYS A 56 3.87 8.78 13.63
CA LYS A 56 2.77 9.66 14.01
C LYS A 56 3.26 11.03 14.49
N ALA A 57 4.30 11.06 15.32
CA ALA A 57 4.94 12.30 15.74
C ALA A 57 5.57 13.05 14.56
N MET A 58 6.11 12.33 13.57
CA MET A 58 6.65 12.94 12.35
C MET A 58 5.57 13.58 11.46
N GLU A 59 4.31 13.10 11.49
CA GLU A 59 3.21 13.75 10.77
C GLU A 59 2.87 15.15 11.32
N GLU A 60 3.14 15.36 12.61
CA GLU A 60 2.82 16.60 13.33
C GLU A 60 4.03 17.55 13.40
N GLY A 61 5.22 17.06 13.05
CA GLY A 61 6.45 17.82 12.99
C GLY A 61 6.62 18.65 11.70
N PRO A 62 7.71 19.42 11.59
CA PRO A 62 8.01 20.23 10.41
C PRO A 62 8.08 19.39 9.13
N LEU A 63 7.57 19.93 8.02
CA LEU A 63 7.50 19.23 6.73
C LEU A 63 8.88 18.85 6.16
N GLU A 64 9.95 19.54 6.57
CA GLU A 64 11.32 19.27 6.14
C GLU A 64 11.98 18.08 6.86
N ALA A 65 11.35 17.56 7.92
CA ALA A 65 11.81 16.35 8.60
C ALA A 65 11.67 15.11 7.70
N LYS A 66 12.31 14.00 8.10
CA LYS A 66 12.22 12.71 7.40
C LYS A 66 10.76 12.35 7.08
N SER A 67 10.54 11.67 5.95
CA SER A 67 9.19 11.31 5.48
C SER A 67 8.46 10.33 6.43
N PRO A 68 7.29 10.69 7.00
CA PRO A 68 6.46 9.77 7.78
C PRO A 68 6.03 8.53 6.97
N TYR A 69 5.83 8.72 5.65
CA TYR A 69 5.51 7.61 4.75
C TYR A 69 6.64 6.56 4.72
N THR A 70 7.89 6.99 4.70
CA THR A 70 9.04 6.07 4.72
C THR A 70 9.12 5.33 6.04
N MET A 71 8.91 6.03 7.17
CA MET A 71 8.87 5.41 8.50
C MET A 71 7.80 4.30 8.57
N TYR A 72 6.59 4.57 8.10
CA TYR A 72 5.53 3.57 8.07
C TYR A 72 5.82 2.41 7.11
N SER A 73 6.36 2.69 5.92
CA SER A 73 6.73 1.64 4.95
C SER A 73 7.78 0.68 5.51
N GLU A 74 8.83 1.20 6.15
CA GLU A 74 9.85 0.38 6.81
C GLU A 74 9.29 -0.39 8.00
N THR A 75 8.34 0.20 8.73
CA THR A 75 7.64 -0.46 9.84
C THR A 75 6.80 -1.64 9.35
N VAL A 76 6.11 -1.49 8.21
CA VAL A 76 5.36 -2.58 7.58
C VAL A 76 6.30 -3.75 7.25
N ASP A 77 7.49 -3.48 6.70
CA ASP A 77 8.47 -4.53 6.40
C ASP A 77 8.94 -5.26 7.67
N LEU A 78 9.13 -4.53 8.77
CA LEU A 78 9.48 -5.10 10.08
C LEU A 78 8.37 -6.00 10.63
N ILE A 79 7.11 -5.57 10.56
CA ILE A 79 5.97 -6.39 11.01
C ILE A 79 5.86 -7.65 10.14
N ARG A 80 5.97 -7.52 8.82
CA ARG A 80 5.98 -8.68 7.90
C ARG A 80 7.13 -9.64 8.20
N TYR A 81 8.30 -9.14 8.59
CA TYR A 81 9.41 -9.97 9.03
C TYR A 81 9.08 -10.71 10.34
N ALA A 82 8.57 -10.01 11.36
CA ALA A 82 8.18 -10.61 12.63
C ALA A 82 7.15 -11.74 12.46
N MET A 83 6.18 -11.55 11.57
CA MET A 83 5.17 -12.56 11.23
C MET A 83 5.76 -13.81 10.54
N ARG A 84 6.90 -13.71 9.85
CA ARG A 84 7.56 -14.88 9.24
C ARG A 84 8.36 -15.70 10.26
N LEU A 85 8.70 -15.13 11.41
CA LEU A 85 9.44 -15.85 12.45
C LEU A 85 8.59 -16.96 13.09
N LYS A 86 7.26 -16.80 13.09
CA LYS A 86 6.31 -17.78 13.60
C LYS A 86 5.13 -17.95 12.63
N SER A 87 4.96 -19.17 12.12
CA SER A 87 3.77 -19.51 11.34
C SER A 87 2.54 -19.50 12.25
N HIS A 88 1.58 -18.65 11.92
CA HIS A 88 0.26 -18.54 12.56
C HIS A 88 -0.71 -19.64 12.09
N SER A 89 -0.28 -20.49 11.17
CA SER A 89 -1.06 -21.57 10.56
C SER A 89 -0.25 -22.87 10.49
N GLY A 90 -0.93 -24.00 10.69
CA GLY A 90 -0.36 -25.35 10.57
C GLY A 90 -0.54 -26.22 11.83
N PRO A 91 -0.32 -27.55 11.72
CA PRO A 91 -0.59 -28.54 12.78
C PRO A 91 0.28 -28.41 14.06
N GLY A 92 1.21 -27.43 14.10
CA GLY A 92 2.03 -27.12 15.29
C GLY A 92 1.94 -25.66 15.77
N ALA A 93 1.01 -24.87 15.22
CA ALA A 93 0.83 -23.48 15.64
C ALA A 93 0.23 -23.43 17.05
N ARG A 94 0.92 -22.77 17.98
CA ARG A 94 0.42 -22.61 19.35
C ARG A 94 -0.64 -21.52 19.42
N GLN A 95 -1.39 -21.49 20.52
CA GLN A 95 -2.41 -20.47 20.75
C GLN A 95 -1.82 -19.05 20.69
N GLU A 96 -0.61 -18.85 21.20
CA GLU A 96 0.08 -17.57 21.17
C GLU A 96 0.46 -17.14 19.74
N ASP A 97 0.83 -18.11 18.89
CA ASP A 97 1.16 -17.84 17.48
C ASP A 97 -0.09 -17.36 16.72
N LYS A 98 -1.29 -17.84 17.09
CA LYS A 98 -2.56 -17.34 16.54
C LYS A 98 -2.96 -15.97 17.09
N GLN A 99 -2.65 -15.69 18.36
CA GLN A 99 -2.91 -14.39 18.98
C GLN A 99 -2.08 -13.26 18.35
N LEU A 100 -0.94 -13.58 17.71
CA LEU A 100 -0.22 -12.62 16.86
C LEU A 100 -1.02 -12.16 15.63
N ALA A 101 -2.25 -12.62 15.43
CA ALA A 101 -3.18 -12.04 14.47
C ALA A 101 -3.43 -10.53 14.67
N VAL A 102 -3.17 -9.98 15.87
CA VAL A 102 -3.23 -8.53 16.11
C VAL A 102 -2.30 -7.74 15.16
N LEU A 103 -1.22 -8.38 14.68
CA LEU A 103 -0.26 -7.76 13.77
C LEU A 103 -0.87 -7.43 12.41
N PHE A 104 -1.85 -8.21 11.97
CA PHE A 104 -2.58 -7.95 10.74
C PHE A 104 -3.42 -6.67 10.86
N ARG A 105 -3.93 -6.34 12.07
CA ARG A 105 -4.60 -5.05 12.33
C ARG A 105 -3.62 -3.88 12.20
N CYS A 106 -2.41 -4.03 12.74
CA CYS A 106 -1.36 -3.01 12.60
C CYS A 106 -0.99 -2.79 11.13
N LEU A 107 -0.81 -3.87 10.35
CA LEU A 107 -0.54 -3.78 8.92
C LEU A 107 -1.66 -3.05 8.18
N ALA A 108 -2.91 -3.46 8.39
CA ALA A 108 -4.06 -2.84 7.75
C ALA A 108 -4.13 -1.33 8.04
N LEU A 109 -3.94 -0.94 9.29
CA LEU A 109 -3.95 0.47 9.72
C LEU A 109 -2.76 1.28 9.21
N LEU A 110 -1.57 0.67 9.14
CA LEU A 110 -0.39 1.32 8.54
C LEU A 110 -0.59 1.60 7.05
N TYR A 111 -1.10 0.62 6.31
CA TYR A 111 -1.42 0.80 4.89
C TYR A 111 -2.51 1.86 4.68
N TRP A 112 -3.55 1.87 5.53
CA TRP A 112 -4.55 2.92 5.54
C TRP A 112 -3.92 4.30 5.79
N GLN A 113 -3.02 4.41 6.77
CA GLN A 113 -2.34 5.65 7.12
C GLN A 113 -1.43 6.14 5.99
N MET A 114 -0.67 5.24 5.34
CA MET A 114 0.15 5.55 4.17
C MET A 114 -0.67 6.09 3.00
N PHE A 115 -1.87 5.53 2.77
CA PHE A 115 -2.82 6.08 1.80
C PHE A 115 -3.25 7.50 2.19
N ARG A 116 -3.64 7.72 3.46
CA ARG A 116 -4.09 9.04 3.95
C ARG A 116 -3.04 10.12 3.72
N LEU A 117 -1.76 9.83 3.94
CA LEU A 117 -0.66 10.77 3.70
C LEU A 117 -0.55 11.23 2.23
N LYS A 118 -1.05 10.44 1.27
CA LYS A 118 -0.96 10.71 -0.17
C LYS A 118 -2.33 10.85 -0.85
N LYS A 119 -3.42 10.92 -0.07
CA LYS A 119 -4.80 10.91 -0.58
C LYS A 119 -5.04 12.04 -1.58
N ASP A 120 -4.60 13.25 -1.28
CA ASP A 120 -4.82 14.42 -2.14
C ASP A 120 -4.08 14.28 -3.48
N HIS A 121 -2.87 13.68 -3.46
CA HIS A 121 -2.14 13.33 -4.68
C HIS A 121 -2.89 12.29 -5.50
N ALA A 122 -3.42 11.24 -4.87
CA ALA A 122 -4.22 10.23 -5.58
C ALA A 122 -5.46 10.83 -6.24
N LEU A 123 -6.22 11.68 -5.53
CA LEU A 123 -7.38 12.36 -6.09
C LEU A 123 -7.02 13.27 -7.28
N LYS A 124 -5.90 14.01 -7.17
CA LYS A 124 -5.39 14.85 -8.26
C LYS A 124 -4.99 14.01 -9.48
N TYR A 125 -4.28 12.90 -9.27
CA TYR A 125 -3.89 11.99 -10.34
C TYR A 125 -5.12 11.36 -11.00
N SER A 126 -6.07 10.87 -10.20
CA SER A 126 -7.33 10.29 -10.67
C SER A 126 -8.07 11.24 -11.61
N LYS A 127 -8.24 12.51 -11.21
CA LYS A 127 -8.91 13.53 -12.04
C LYS A 127 -8.22 13.71 -13.40
N VAL A 128 -6.89 13.94 -13.39
CA VAL A 128 -6.12 14.16 -14.63
C VAL A 128 -6.14 12.93 -15.54
N LEU A 129 -6.02 11.73 -14.98
CA LEU A 129 -6.06 10.47 -15.72
C LEU A 129 -7.44 10.24 -16.35
N LEU A 130 -8.51 10.45 -15.60
CA LEU A 130 -9.89 10.32 -16.11
C LEU A 130 -10.16 11.31 -17.25
N ASP A 131 -9.72 12.56 -17.12
CA ASP A 131 -9.89 13.57 -18.17
C ASP A 131 -9.09 13.21 -19.44
N TYR A 132 -7.86 12.69 -19.27
CA TYR A 132 -7.04 12.23 -20.40
C TYR A 132 -7.68 11.05 -21.14
N PHE A 133 -8.06 9.99 -20.44
CA PHE A 133 -8.60 8.79 -21.09
C PHE A 133 -9.97 9.02 -21.74
N LYS A 134 -10.78 9.95 -21.19
CA LYS A 134 -12.05 10.38 -21.82
C LYS A 134 -11.83 11.15 -23.11
N THR A 135 -10.78 11.98 -23.19
CA THR A 135 -10.46 12.78 -24.38
C THR A 135 -9.73 11.95 -25.44
N SER A 136 -8.88 11.01 -25.05
CA SER A 136 -8.15 10.14 -25.99
C SER A 136 -9.06 9.12 -26.70
N SER A 137 -10.18 8.72 -26.10
CA SER A 137 -11.15 7.79 -26.70
C SER A 137 -11.98 8.40 -27.84
N LYS A 138 -11.92 9.73 -28.06
CA LYS A 138 -12.73 10.44 -29.05
C LYS A 138 -12.02 10.70 -30.38
N VAL A 139 -10.83 10.13 -30.62
CA VAL A 139 -10.18 10.25 -31.93
C VAL A 139 -11.02 9.47 -32.96
N PRO A 140 -11.63 10.11 -33.97
CA PRO A 140 -12.36 9.40 -35.00
C PRO A 140 -11.37 8.54 -35.78
N SER A 141 -11.59 7.23 -35.85
CA SER A 141 -10.99 6.43 -36.91
C SER A 141 -11.60 6.92 -38.22
N THR A 142 -10.91 7.81 -38.95
CA THR A 142 -11.27 8.10 -40.34
C THR A 142 -11.23 6.77 -41.11
N PRO A 143 -12.35 6.28 -41.66
CA PRO A 143 -12.30 5.11 -42.53
C PRO A 143 -11.49 5.46 -43.79
N PRO A 144 -10.76 4.51 -44.40
CA PRO A 144 -10.06 4.78 -45.66
C PRO A 144 -11.09 5.19 -46.72
N CYS A 145 -10.94 6.39 -47.28
CA CYS A 145 -11.78 6.88 -48.37
C CYS A 145 -11.44 6.08 -49.65
N TRP A 146 -12.22 5.05 -49.92
CA TRP A 146 -12.32 4.41 -51.23
C TRP A 146 -12.97 5.40 -52.21
N SER A 147 -12.14 6.12 -52.96
CA SER A 147 -12.58 6.93 -54.09
C SER A 147 -12.85 6.02 -55.29
N ASP A 148 -14.12 5.73 -55.54
CA ASP A 148 -14.61 5.19 -56.80
C ASP A 148 -15.04 6.35 -57.70
N SER A 149 -14.42 6.48 -58.88
CA SER A 149 -14.94 7.27 -60.01
C SER A 149 -14.18 6.89 -61.28
N GLY A 150 -14.91 6.23 -62.19
CA GLY A 150 -14.38 5.78 -63.47
C GLY A 150 -14.43 6.80 -64.61
N LYS A 151 -13.57 6.50 -65.60
CA LYS A 151 -13.75 6.61 -67.07
C LYS A 151 -13.29 7.91 -67.79
N GLY A 152 -12.32 7.76 -68.70
CA GLY A 152 -12.04 8.73 -69.78
C GLY A 152 -10.68 8.62 -70.52
N THR A 153 -10.56 7.66 -71.45
CA THR A 153 -9.85 7.67 -72.78
C THR A 153 -8.50 8.38 -73.04
N GLY A 154 -7.50 7.59 -73.52
CA GLY A 154 -6.78 7.83 -74.81
C GLY A 154 -5.26 8.13 -74.82
N GLY A 155 -4.40 7.19 -75.29
CA GLY A 155 -3.07 7.47 -75.89
C GLY A 155 -1.84 6.62 -75.44
N PRO A 156 -1.10 5.89 -76.33
CA PRO A 156 0.04 4.97 -76.00
C PRO A 156 1.42 5.39 -76.63
N PRO A 157 2.53 4.58 -76.69
CA PRO A 157 3.13 3.56 -75.78
C PRO A 157 4.70 3.64 -75.58
N SER A 158 5.24 2.70 -74.78
CA SER A 158 6.62 2.11 -74.77
C SER A 158 7.68 2.82 -73.89
N SER A 159 8.54 2.14 -73.10
CA SER A 159 9.37 0.98 -73.44
C SER A 159 10.00 0.22 -72.24
N LEU A 160 10.27 -1.09 -72.45
CA LEU A 160 11.28 -2.00 -71.84
C LEU A 160 10.91 -2.92 -70.64
N SER A 161 10.70 -4.20 -70.99
CA SER A 161 10.76 -5.47 -70.21
C SER A 161 12.19 -5.82 -69.70
N PRO A 162 12.50 -6.92 -68.94
CA PRO A 162 11.72 -8.18 -68.76
C PRO A 162 11.73 -8.89 -67.37
N ASN A 163 10.64 -9.64 -67.13
CA ASN A 163 10.56 -11.04 -66.64
C ASN A 163 11.20 -11.47 -65.30
N ALA A 164 10.36 -11.89 -64.34
CA ALA A 164 10.43 -13.23 -63.72
C ALA A 164 9.16 -13.52 -62.92
N LYS A 165 8.50 -14.63 -63.29
CA LYS A 165 7.31 -15.18 -62.64
C LYS A 165 7.71 -15.75 -61.28
N HIS A 166 7.00 -15.39 -60.21
CA HIS A 166 6.87 -16.26 -59.05
C HIS A 166 5.40 -16.39 -58.68
N LEU A 167 4.88 -17.61 -58.84
CA LEU A 167 3.62 -18.02 -58.24
C LEU A 167 3.79 -17.97 -56.73
N GLY A 168 2.94 -17.17 -56.08
CA GLY A 168 2.78 -17.11 -54.64
C GLY A 168 1.31 -17.03 -54.28
N ARG A 169 0.61 -18.16 -54.41
CA ARG A 169 -0.70 -18.36 -53.79
C ARG A 169 -0.44 -18.42 -52.28
N GLY A 170 -0.83 -17.38 -51.55
CA GLY A 170 -0.51 -17.29 -50.13
C GLY A 170 -1.36 -16.27 -49.38
N SER A 171 -2.47 -16.78 -48.85
CA SER A 171 -3.05 -16.44 -47.55
C SER A 171 -3.67 -15.06 -47.31
N HIS A 172 -4.90 -15.10 -46.84
CA HIS A 172 -5.55 -14.05 -46.06
C HIS A 172 -4.68 -13.75 -44.82
N GLY A 173 -3.84 -12.74 -44.92
CA GLY A 173 -3.12 -12.16 -43.78
C GLY A 173 -3.87 -10.94 -43.29
N GLY A 174 -4.94 -11.14 -42.50
CA GLY A 174 -5.46 -10.08 -41.65
C GLY A 174 -4.37 -9.69 -40.66
N SER A 175 -3.54 -8.70 -41.03
CA SER A 175 -2.59 -8.09 -40.11
C SER A 175 -3.39 -7.26 -39.11
N ALA A 176 -3.88 -7.93 -38.07
CA ALA A 176 -4.20 -7.28 -36.82
C ALA A 176 -2.88 -6.75 -36.26
N PHE A 177 -2.47 -5.56 -36.71
CA PHE A 177 -1.47 -4.80 -36.00
C PHE A 177 -1.97 -4.67 -34.55
N PRO A 178 -1.16 -5.00 -33.54
CA PRO A 178 -1.53 -4.65 -32.17
C PRO A 178 -1.77 -3.14 -32.18
N SER A 179 -2.95 -2.71 -31.72
CA SER A 179 -3.27 -1.30 -31.59
C SER A 179 -2.38 -0.72 -30.49
N VAL A 180 -1.17 -0.30 -30.88
CA VAL A 180 -0.23 0.34 -29.96
C VAL A 180 -0.72 1.76 -29.70
N ILE A 181 -1.15 2.02 -28.47
CA ILE A 181 -1.54 3.35 -28.02
C ILE A 181 -0.30 4.03 -27.45
N SER A 182 0.08 5.18 -28.03
CA SER A 182 1.13 6.03 -27.46
C SER A 182 0.57 6.85 -26.30
N ILE A 183 1.22 6.78 -25.13
CA ILE A 183 0.81 7.50 -23.91
C ILE A 183 1.94 8.47 -23.53
N PRO A 184 1.64 9.76 -23.29
CA PRO A 184 2.64 10.72 -22.82
C PRO A 184 3.28 10.26 -21.50
N GLN A 185 4.60 10.43 -21.39
CA GLN A 185 5.38 9.98 -20.22
C GLN A 185 4.81 10.49 -18.89
N ARG A 186 4.34 11.74 -18.86
CA ARG A 186 3.70 12.34 -17.68
C ARG A 186 2.44 11.57 -17.26
N ILE A 187 1.59 11.18 -18.20
CA ILE A 187 0.36 10.41 -17.94
C ILE A 187 0.70 9.02 -17.41
N HIS A 188 1.69 8.35 -18.02
CA HIS A 188 2.19 7.06 -17.55
C HIS A 188 2.70 7.15 -16.11
N GLN A 189 3.52 8.16 -15.78
CA GLN A 189 4.04 8.33 -14.43
C GLN A 189 2.94 8.65 -13.41
N MET A 190 1.95 9.46 -13.78
CA MET A 190 0.79 9.75 -12.92
C MET A 190 -0.05 8.49 -12.69
N ALA A 191 -0.23 7.64 -13.70
CA ALA A 191 -0.93 6.36 -13.57
C ALA A 191 -0.18 5.41 -12.62
N ALA A 192 1.14 5.25 -12.80
CA ALA A 192 1.97 4.43 -11.92
C ALA A 192 1.92 4.93 -10.46
N ASN A 193 2.04 6.23 -10.25
CA ASN A 193 1.96 6.82 -8.92
C ASN A 193 0.56 6.69 -8.29
N HIS A 194 -0.50 6.87 -9.07
CA HIS A 194 -1.87 6.65 -8.62
C HIS A 194 -2.05 5.21 -8.15
N LEU A 195 -1.65 4.23 -8.97
CA LEU A 195 -1.72 2.81 -8.64
C LEU A 195 -0.95 2.48 -7.36
N ASN A 196 0.27 3.00 -7.20
CA ASN A 196 1.06 2.77 -6.00
C ASN A 196 0.36 3.30 -4.73
N ILE A 197 -0.26 4.49 -4.81
CA ILE A 197 -1.01 5.06 -3.67
C ILE A 197 -2.29 4.26 -3.40
N THR A 198 -3.07 3.93 -4.43
CA THR A 198 -4.34 3.20 -4.26
C THR A 198 -4.14 1.74 -3.85
N ASN A 199 -3.02 1.11 -4.23
CA ASN A 199 -2.67 -0.24 -3.76
C ASN A 199 -2.52 -0.30 -2.24
N SER A 200 -2.16 0.80 -1.59
CA SER A 200 -2.13 0.85 -0.12
C SER A 200 -3.54 0.63 0.46
N VAL A 201 -4.60 1.09 -0.20
CA VAL A 201 -5.99 0.81 0.23
C VAL A 201 -6.32 -0.66 0.06
N LEU A 202 -5.96 -1.27 -1.07
CA LEU A 202 -6.21 -2.70 -1.32
C LEU A 202 -5.54 -3.57 -0.25
N TYR A 203 -4.24 -3.35 0.01
CA TYR A 203 -3.54 -4.08 1.06
C TYR A 203 -4.16 -3.83 2.45
N SER A 204 -4.60 -2.60 2.73
CA SER A 204 -5.28 -2.29 3.98
C SER A 204 -6.51 -3.17 4.19
N TYR A 205 -7.36 -3.32 3.17
CA TYR A 205 -8.55 -4.18 3.23
C TYR A 205 -8.17 -5.66 3.33
N GLU A 206 -7.25 -6.16 2.50
CA GLU A 206 -6.82 -7.56 2.53
C GLU A 206 -6.28 -7.97 3.91
N TYR A 207 -5.41 -7.15 4.50
CA TYR A 207 -4.89 -7.42 5.84
C TYR A 207 -5.97 -7.34 6.92
N TRP A 208 -6.95 -6.45 6.75
CA TRP A 208 -8.07 -6.34 7.68
C TRP A 208 -8.97 -7.57 7.66
N GLU A 209 -9.30 -8.08 6.48
CA GLU A 209 -10.09 -9.30 6.31
C GLU A 209 -9.36 -10.53 6.88
N VAL A 210 -8.05 -10.64 6.63
CA VAL A 210 -7.25 -11.72 7.23
C VAL A 210 -7.24 -11.60 8.76
N ALA A 211 -7.13 -10.39 9.31
CA ALA A 211 -7.22 -10.16 10.74
C ALA A 211 -8.59 -10.54 11.33
N ASP A 212 -9.69 -10.23 10.63
CA ASP A 212 -11.04 -10.61 11.02
C ASP A 212 -11.19 -12.14 11.04
N ASN A 213 -10.74 -12.83 9.99
CA ASN A 213 -10.81 -14.29 9.92
C ASN A 213 -10.02 -14.96 11.06
N LEU A 214 -8.80 -14.52 11.33
CA LEU A 214 -7.98 -15.05 12.42
C LEU A 214 -8.54 -14.71 13.82
N ALA A 215 -9.19 -13.55 13.96
CA ALA A 215 -9.88 -13.20 15.20
C ALA A 215 -11.09 -14.10 15.46
N GLN A 216 -11.78 -14.56 14.42
CA GLN A 216 -12.86 -15.55 14.57
C GLN A 216 -12.36 -16.90 15.08
N GLU A 217 -11.10 -17.28 14.84
CA GLU A 217 -10.51 -18.49 15.40
C GLU A 217 -10.14 -18.35 16.89
N ASN A 218 -10.01 -17.13 17.41
CA ASN A 218 -9.56 -16.84 18.78
C ASN A 218 -10.49 -15.84 19.48
N LYS A 219 -11.81 -16.05 19.36
CA LYS A 219 -12.83 -15.05 19.73
C LYS A 219 -12.71 -14.56 21.17
N GLU A 220 -12.47 -15.45 22.13
CA GLU A 220 -12.42 -15.08 23.55
C GLU A 220 -11.32 -14.06 23.83
N PHE A 221 -10.12 -14.29 23.29
CA PHE A 221 -8.99 -13.37 23.43
C PHE A 221 -9.32 -11.99 22.85
N PHE A 222 -9.81 -11.95 21.62
CA PHE A 222 -10.13 -10.69 20.95
C PHE A 222 -11.33 -9.97 21.55
N ASN A 223 -12.34 -10.70 22.03
CA ASN A 223 -13.48 -10.13 22.73
C ASN A 223 -13.06 -9.47 24.04
N TYR A 224 -12.19 -10.13 24.82
CA TYR A 224 -11.67 -9.56 26.06
C TYR A 224 -10.80 -8.33 25.77
N LEU A 225 -9.95 -8.40 24.74
CA LEU A 225 -9.14 -7.26 24.29
C LEU A 225 -10.00 -6.06 23.86
N ASN A 226 -11.05 -6.31 23.07
CA ASN A 226 -12.01 -5.30 22.63
C ASN A 226 -12.78 -4.70 23.80
N THR A 227 -13.11 -5.49 24.83
CA THR A 227 -13.82 -5.01 26.03
C THR A 227 -12.94 -4.07 26.85
N LEU A 228 -11.65 -4.39 26.98
CA LEU A 228 -10.72 -3.60 27.78
C LEU A 228 -10.23 -2.33 27.05
N SER A 229 -9.86 -2.46 25.77
CA SER A 229 -9.18 -1.40 25.00
C SER A 229 -10.10 -0.66 24.02
N GLY A 230 -11.36 -1.08 23.91
CA GLY A 230 -12.25 -0.71 22.81
C GLY A 230 -11.90 -1.45 21.51
N PRO A 231 -12.87 -1.80 20.67
CA PRO A 231 -12.61 -2.50 19.41
C PRO A 231 -11.85 -1.61 18.43
N LEU A 232 -10.89 -2.20 17.72
CA LEU A 232 -10.27 -1.53 16.57
C LEU A 232 -11.21 -1.53 15.37
N THR A 233 -11.21 -0.43 14.63
CA THR A 233 -11.82 -0.30 13.30
C THR A 233 -10.73 0.03 12.28
N LEU A 234 -11.01 -0.13 10.98
CA LEU A 234 -10.06 0.21 9.91
C LEU A 234 -9.64 1.69 9.92
N HIS A 235 -10.38 2.54 10.65
CA HIS A 235 -10.13 3.97 10.77
C HIS A 235 -9.68 4.40 12.17
N SER A 236 -9.36 3.45 13.05
CA SER A 236 -8.77 3.73 14.36
C SER A 236 -7.46 4.49 14.23
N SER A 237 -7.14 5.31 15.24
CA SER A 237 -5.89 6.08 15.26
C SER A 237 -4.68 5.17 15.51
N ILE A 238 -3.49 5.62 15.11
CA ILE A 238 -2.23 4.94 15.41
C ILE A 238 -2.06 4.74 16.93
N ALA A 239 -2.39 5.75 17.74
CA ALA A 239 -2.31 5.64 19.20
C ALA A 239 -3.20 4.53 19.76
N HIS A 240 -4.45 4.42 19.27
CA HIS A 240 -5.37 3.36 19.69
C HIS A 240 -4.86 1.97 19.26
N ALA A 241 -4.38 1.83 18.03
CA ALA A 241 -3.79 0.60 17.51
C ALA A 241 -2.57 0.13 18.34
N VAL A 242 -1.71 1.09 18.72
CA VAL A 242 -0.53 0.82 19.53
C VAL A 242 -0.91 0.36 20.93
N GLN A 243 -1.84 1.05 21.61
CA GLN A 243 -2.31 0.66 22.94
C GLN A 243 -2.96 -0.73 22.93
N TYR A 244 -3.88 -0.95 21.99
CA TYR A 244 -4.55 -2.23 21.78
C TYR A 244 -3.54 -3.38 21.58
N THR A 245 -2.52 -3.15 20.76
CA THR A 245 -1.52 -4.17 20.44
C THR A 245 -0.54 -4.39 21.59
N ARG A 246 -0.09 -3.34 22.29
CA ARG A 246 0.74 -3.49 23.50
C ARG A 246 0.04 -4.32 24.56
N GLN A 247 -1.26 -4.12 24.75
CA GLN A 247 -2.05 -4.91 25.68
C GLN A 247 -2.10 -6.38 25.27
N ALA A 248 -2.33 -6.67 23.98
CA ALA A 248 -2.30 -8.02 23.44
C ALA A 248 -0.94 -8.70 23.67
N LEU A 249 0.16 -8.01 23.35
CA LEU A 249 1.51 -8.53 23.54
C LEU A 249 1.83 -8.79 25.01
N GLN A 250 1.34 -7.96 25.93
CA GLN A 250 1.51 -8.19 27.37
C GLN A 250 0.89 -9.52 27.78
N TRP A 251 -0.33 -9.82 27.34
CA TRP A 251 -0.98 -11.10 27.63
C TRP A 251 -0.24 -12.28 27.00
N ILE A 252 0.22 -12.12 25.75
CA ILE A 252 1.03 -13.15 25.07
C ILE A 252 2.34 -13.43 25.83
N ARG A 253 3.00 -12.41 26.38
CA ARG A 253 4.22 -12.62 27.20
C ARG A 253 3.92 -13.43 28.46
N ILE A 254 2.82 -13.11 29.13
CA ILE A 254 2.40 -13.80 30.36
C ILE A 254 2.07 -15.27 30.06
N SER A 255 1.29 -15.54 29.01
CA SER A 255 0.92 -16.93 28.64
C SER A 255 2.14 -17.74 28.21
N ALA A 256 3.03 -17.14 27.42
CA ALA A 256 4.24 -17.79 26.91
C ALA A 256 5.41 -17.84 27.92
N LYS A 257 5.26 -17.24 29.11
CA LYS A 257 6.32 -17.09 30.13
C LYS A 257 7.61 -16.44 29.57
N LEU A 258 7.43 -15.41 28.74
CA LEU A 258 8.52 -14.61 28.19
C LEU A 258 8.90 -13.51 29.18
N ASN A 259 10.16 -13.50 29.64
CA ASN A 259 10.72 -12.46 30.51
C ASN A 259 11.25 -11.25 29.72
#